data_AF-A0A950ZLI1-F1
#
_entry.id   AF-A0A950ZLI1-F1
#
_cell.length_a   1.000
_cell.length_b   1.000
_cell.length_c   1.000
_cell.angle_alpha   90.00
_cell.angle_beta   90.00
_cell.angle_gamma   90.00
#
_symmetry.space_group_name_H-M   'P 1'
#
loop_
_entity.id
_entity.type
_entity.pdbx_description
1 polymer ?
#
loop_
_entity_poly.entity_id
_entity_poly.type
_entity_poly.pdbx_seq_one_letter_code
_entity_poly.pdbx_strand_id
1 'polypeptide(L)' 'MKDTDHWLASPKREEVFGPLGVTNIRTFVDPQNRNRVAVLMDVADMDAVMKFMETPAAAEAMEYDGVLPETMVMHIEA' A
#
# COMPACT_ATOMS: atom_id res chain seq x y z
N MET A 1 3.91 -9.67 -4.66
CA MET A 1 2.47 -9.81 -4.39
C MET A 1 2.06 -11.26 -4.59
N LYS A 2 1.15 -11.80 -3.76
CA LYS A 2 0.68 -13.19 -3.85
C LYS A 2 -0.54 -13.38 -4.78
N ASP A 3 -1.46 -12.44 -4.78
CA ASP A 3 -2.71 -12.42 -5.57
C ASP A 3 -3.06 -10.99 -6.08
N THR A 4 -2.84 -10.75 -7.36
CA THR A 4 -3.00 -9.41 -7.96
C THR A 4 -4.46 -8.98 -8.04
N ASP A 5 -5.37 -9.92 -8.28
CA ASP A 5 -6.79 -9.57 -8.46
C ASP A 5 -7.42 -9.23 -7.10
N HIS A 6 -7.02 -9.95 -6.04
CA HIS A 6 -7.34 -9.56 -4.67
C HIS A 6 -6.78 -8.17 -4.33
N TRP A 7 -5.49 -7.94 -4.63
CA TRP A 7 -4.85 -6.63 -4.41
C TRP A 7 -5.65 -5.50 -5.06
N LEU A 8 -6.11 -5.65 -6.30
CA LEU A 8 -6.84 -4.59 -7.00
C LEU A 8 -8.25 -4.36 -6.45
N ALA A 9 -8.93 -5.40 -5.98
CA ALA A 9 -10.29 -5.31 -5.44
C ALA A 9 -10.34 -4.91 -3.96
N SER A 10 -9.21 -4.95 -3.25
CA SER A 10 -9.18 -4.74 -1.81
C SER A 10 -9.56 -3.31 -1.40
N PRO A 11 -10.46 -3.13 -0.41
CA PRO A 11 -10.73 -1.83 0.21
C PRO A 11 -9.72 -1.50 1.32
N LYS A 12 -8.88 -2.46 1.73
CA LYS A 12 -8.10 -2.41 2.98
C LYS A 12 -7.22 -1.17 3.07
N ARG A 13 -6.60 -0.77 1.96
CA ARG A 13 -5.74 0.43 1.89
C ARG A 13 -6.47 1.69 2.31
N GLU A 14 -7.71 1.89 1.85
CA GLU A 14 -8.46 3.10 2.21
C GLU A 14 -8.89 3.06 3.68
N GLU A 15 -9.25 1.88 4.19
CA GLU A 15 -9.61 1.70 5.60
C GLU A 15 -8.46 2.03 6.55
N VAL A 16 -7.22 1.65 6.20
CA VAL A 16 -6.06 1.86 7.08
C VAL A 16 -5.35 3.19 6.87
N PHE A 17 -5.29 3.70 5.64
CA PHE A 17 -4.61 4.96 5.32
C PHE A 17 -5.52 6.18 5.40
N GLY A 18 -6.83 6.03 5.19
CA GLY A 18 -7.80 7.14 5.27
C GLY A 18 -7.76 7.90 6.60
N PRO A 19 -7.72 7.24 7.77
CA PRO A 19 -7.58 7.90 9.07
C PRO A 19 -6.27 8.70 9.25
N LEU A 20 -5.24 8.44 8.43
CA LEU A 20 -3.97 9.16 8.43
C LEU A 20 -3.97 10.38 7.48
N GLY A 21 -5.13 10.70 6.88
CA GLY A 21 -5.26 11.82 5.94
C GLY A 21 -4.71 11.53 4.55
N VAL A 22 -4.47 10.26 4.23
CA VAL A 22 -4.03 9.83 2.90
C VAL A 22 -5.20 9.89 1.92
N THR A 23 -4.98 10.41 0.73
CA THR A 23 -6.00 10.55 -0.32
C THR A 23 -5.48 10.10 -1.69
N ASN A 24 -6.31 10.16 -2.73
CA ASN A 24 -5.94 9.85 -4.12
C ASN A 24 -5.21 8.49 -4.31
N ILE A 25 -5.65 7.46 -3.57
CA ILE A 25 -5.06 6.12 -3.64
C ILE A 25 -5.35 5.52 -5.03
N ARG A 26 -4.29 5.20 -5.76
CA ARG A 26 -4.34 4.61 -7.10
C ARG A 26 -3.44 3.39 -7.15
N THR A 27 -3.96 2.29 -7.67
CA THR A 27 -3.20 1.04 -7.83
C THR A 27 -2.75 0.84 -9.28
N PHE A 28 -1.61 0.19 -9.44
CA PHE A 28 -1.01 -0.13 -10.74
C PHE A 28 -0.55 -1.58 -10.75
N VAL A 29 -0.51 -2.16 -11.95
CA VAL A 29 0.04 -3.49 -12.21
C VAL A 29 1.14 -3.35 -13.24
N ASP A 30 2.27 -3.99 -13.01
CA ASP A 30 3.34 -4.09 -14.00
C ASP A 30 2.83 -4.91 -15.20
N PRO A 31 2.84 -4.34 -16.43
CA PRO A 31 2.33 -5.03 -17.62
C PRO A 31 3.17 -6.25 -18.03
N GLN A 32 4.42 -6.35 -17.55
CA GLN A 32 5.34 -7.45 -17.85
C GLN A 32 5.34 -8.51 -16.75
N ASN A 33 4.91 -8.17 -15.53
CA ASN A 33 4.84 -9.10 -14.41
C ASN A 33 3.67 -8.75 -13.48
N ARG A 34 2.52 -9.41 -13.65
CA ARG A 34 1.33 -9.13 -12.85
C ARG A 34 1.55 -9.21 -11.34
N ASN A 35 2.49 -10.03 -10.85
CA ASN A 35 2.78 -10.16 -9.41
C ASN A 35 3.58 -8.97 -8.84
N ARG A 36 3.88 -7.96 -9.67
CA ARG A 36 4.41 -6.67 -9.26
C ARG A 36 3.30 -5.62 -9.40
N VAL A 37 3.04 -4.96 -8.30
CA VAL A 37 2.01 -3.93 -8.18
C VAL A 37 2.64 -2.69 -7.57
N ALA A 38 2.01 -1.54 -7.80
CA ALA A 38 2.38 -0.30 -7.15
C ALA A 38 1.12 0.41 -6.62
N VAL A 39 1.33 1.27 -5.63
CA VAL A 39 0.33 2.20 -5.12
C VAL A 39 0.91 3.61 -5.16
N LEU A 40 0.12 4.55 -5.66
CA LEU A 40 0.36 5.99 -5.53
C LEU A 40 -0.70 6.54 -4.60
N MET A 41 -0.29 7.44 -3.71
CA MET A 41 -1.19 8.07 -2.75
C MET A 41 -0.65 9.44 -2.36
N ASP A 42 -1.56 10.36 -2.08
CA ASP A 42 -1.22 11.69 -1.58
C ASP A 42 -1.18 11.61 -0.05
N VAL A 43 -0.03 11.98 0.53
CA VAL A 43 0.23 11.86 1.97
C VAL A 43 0.47 13.25 2.56
N ALA A 44 -0.42 13.68 3.46
CA ALA A 44 -0.30 14.97 4.12
C ALA A 44 0.78 15.00 5.22
N ASP A 45 1.00 13.87 5.90
CA ASP A 45 1.99 13.70 6.96
C ASP A 45 2.75 12.39 6.77
N MET A 46 3.96 12.49 6.20
CA MET A 46 4.82 11.33 5.96
C MET A 46 5.29 10.67 7.26
N ASP A 47 5.49 11.42 8.34
CA ASP A 47 5.93 10.86 9.61
C ASP A 47 4.82 10.00 10.24
N ALA A 48 3.57 10.42 10.12
CA ALA A 48 2.41 9.63 10.58
C ALA A 48 2.29 8.31 9.81
N VAL A 49 2.46 8.34 8.48
CA VAL A 49 2.44 7.12 7.64
C VAL A 49 3.61 6.19 8.00
N MET A 50 4.82 6.71 8.14
CA MET A 50 5.97 5.89 8.51
C MET A 50 5.82 5.23 9.88
N LYS A 51 5.29 5.96 10.88
CA LYS A 51 4.96 5.38 12.18
C LYS A 51 3.88 4.31 12.09
N PHE A 52 2.87 4.50 11.25
CA PHE A 52 1.84 3.48 11.02
C PHE A 52 2.43 2.20 10.42
N MET A 53 3.36 2.31 9.47
CA MET A 53 4.02 1.16 8.84
C MET A 53 4.80 0.27 9.81
N GLU A 54 5.19 0.79 10.98
CA GLU A 54 5.86 0.04 12.05
C GLU A 54 4.87 -0.75 12.94
N THR A 55 3.56 -0.57 12.75
CA THR A 55 2.55 -1.18 13.61
C THR A 55 2.12 -2.59 13.15
N PRO A 56 1.61 -3.44 14.06
CA PRO A 56 1.00 -4.71 13.68
C PRO A 56 -0.17 -4.56 12.69
N ALA A 57 -0.95 -3.49 12.79
CA ALA A 57 -2.07 -3.23 11.89
C ALA A 57 -1.62 -3.04 10.43
N ALA A 58 -0.46 -2.41 10.20
CA ALA A 58 0.11 -2.32 8.86
C ALA A 58 0.59 -3.68 8.35
N ALA A 59 1.19 -4.51 9.22
CA ALA A 59 1.59 -5.87 8.87
C ALA A 59 0.38 -6.75 8.49
N GLU A 60 -0.70 -6.69 9.28
CA GLU A 60 -1.96 -7.38 8.99
C GLU A 60 -2.60 -6.88 7.69
N ALA A 61 -2.57 -5.58 7.43
CA ALA A 61 -3.05 -5.01 6.18
C ALA A 61 -2.24 -5.52 4.99
N MET A 62 -0.91 -5.54 5.08
CA MET A 62 -0.04 -6.09 4.04
C MET A 62 -0.26 -7.58 3.83
N GLU A 63 -0.45 -8.37 4.89
CA GLU A 63 -0.75 -9.80 4.78
C GLU A 63 -2.11 -10.06 4.13
N TYR A 64 -3.14 -9.32 4.56
CA TYR A 64 -4.48 -9.36 3.95
C TYR A 64 -4.39 -9.06 2.47
N ASP A 65 -3.72 -7.96 2.12
CA ASP A 65 -3.46 -7.54 0.75
C ASP A 65 -2.38 -8.38 0.07
N GLY A 66 -1.85 -9.46 0.68
CA GLY A 66 -0.82 -10.37 0.18
C GLY A 66 0.47 -9.71 -0.35
N VAL A 67 0.78 -8.52 0.15
CA VAL A 67 2.03 -7.80 -0.05
C VAL A 67 3.15 -8.54 0.69
N LEU A 68 4.34 -8.57 0.10
CA LEU A 68 5.55 -9.09 0.72
C LEU A 68 6.38 -7.89 1.21
N PRO A 69 6.43 -7.60 2.53
CA PRO A 69 7.09 -6.41 3.06
C PRO A 69 8.56 -6.29 2.64
N GLU A 70 9.27 -7.41 2.52
CA GLU A 70 10.66 -7.50 2.10
C GLU A 70 10.91 -7.10 0.63
N THR A 71 9.85 -7.01 -0.18
CA THR A 71 9.93 -6.60 -1.60
C THR A 71 9.50 -5.15 -1.81
N MET A 72 9.05 -4.47 -0.76
CA MET A 72 8.51 -3.12 -0.85
C MET A 72 9.62 -2.08 -0.96
N VAL A 73 9.46 -1.14 -1.88
CA VAL A 73 10.33 0.03 -2.02
C VAL A 73 9.45 1.27 -2.01
N MET A 74 9.79 2.25 -1.17
CA MET A 74 9.06 3.51 -1.07
C MET A 74 9.81 4.63 -1.80
N HIS A 75 9.06 5.42 -2.54
CA HIS A 75 9.55 6.62 -3.23
C HIS A 75 8.67 7.81 -2.87
N ILE A 76 9.25 9.01 -2.89
CA ILE A 76 8.53 10.28 -2.75
C ILE A 76 8.66 11.08 -4.04
N GLU A 77 7.65 11.89 -4.36
CA GLU A 77 7.76 12.90 -5.42
C GLU A 77 8.76 13.99 -5.00
N ALA A 78 9.45 14.57 -5.98
CA ALA A 78 10.51 15.57 -5.78
C ALA A 78 10.09 16.95 -6.31
#